data_AF-A0A935SUD8-F1
#
_entry.id   AF-A0A935SUD8-F1
#
_cell.length_a   1.000
_cell.length_b   1.000
_cell.length_c   1.000
_cell.angle_alpha   90.00
_cell.angle_beta   90.00
_cell.angle_gamma   90.00
#
_symmetry.space_group_name_H-M   'P 1'
#
loop_
_entity.id
_entity.type
_entity.pdbx_description
1 polymer ?
#
loop_
_entity_poly.entity_id
_entity_poly.type
_entity_poly.pdbx_seq_one_letter_code
_entity_poly.pdbx_strand_id
1 'polypeptide(L)'
;MYTVAMGEVKRTADPGGPGEDAATRIVRAVREDGFAVAPGLVPEPLVAGLLRAIDAQLDALDVPFGENPFLGERTRRIFNLLARDPVFREVPILPAALAVVEALLDPECLLSSMTAIEMHPGQAAQSLHCDDGSHGLPRPGRPWGVVAIWALSDFTRANGGTRVVPGSHRFDRIPRRGDDPETTAVEMPAGSVLFYDAGLWHGGGANASDARRLGIVVNYCAGFLRQEECQLLALPREQVAAFPSRLRRLVGYGTYRGLLGHVDRQSPERLVDPAAPSEMVWSRIRR
;
A
#
# COMPACT_ATOMS: atom_id res chain seq x y z
N MET A 1 -24.09 30.13 -7.61
CA MET A 1 -22.99 30.87 -8.26
C MET A 1 -21.79 30.85 -7.33
N TYR A 2 -20.92 29.85 -7.47
CA TYR A 2 -19.54 29.90 -7.02
C TYR A 2 -18.75 29.13 -8.07
N THR A 3 -18.08 29.91 -8.92
CA THR A 3 -17.16 29.45 -9.94
C THR A 3 -15.77 29.54 -9.32
N VAL A 4 -15.07 28.41 -9.22
CA VAL A 4 -13.62 28.40 -9.11
C VAL A 4 -13.13 27.47 -10.21
N ALA A 5 -12.52 28.06 -11.22
CA ALA A 5 -11.83 27.35 -12.30
C ALA A 5 -10.40 27.88 -12.39
N MET A 6 -9.44 26.96 -12.26
CA MET A 6 -8.27 26.74 -13.10
C MET A 6 -6.99 26.45 -12.30
N GLY A 7 -6.41 25.29 -12.61
CA GLY A 7 -5.20 24.71 -12.02
C GLY A 7 -5.21 23.17 -12.15
N GLU A 8 -5.06 22.67 -13.37
CA GLU A 8 -4.89 21.26 -13.78
C GLU A 8 -3.83 20.54 -12.88
N VAL A 9 -3.93 19.28 -12.44
CA VAL A 9 -4.44 18.04 -13.04
C VAL A 9 -5.05 17.16 -11.93
N LYS A 10 -6.39 17.04 -11.91
CA LYS A 10 -7.09 15.88 -11.35
C LYS A 10 -7.17 14.84 -12.46
N ARG A 11 -6.36 13.79 -12.43
CA ARG A 11 -6.70 12.56 -13.16
C ARG A 11 -7.31 11.57 -12.19
N THR A 12 -8.53 11.90 -11.77
CA THR A 12 -9.51 10.85 -11.47
C THR A 12 -9.56 9.95 -12.71
N ALA A 13 -9.57 8.63 -12.55
CA ALA A 13 -9.66 7.72 -13.69
C ALA A 13 -10.78 8.21 -14.65
N ASP A 14 -10.44 8.38 -15.93
CA ASP A 14 -11.37 8.71 -17.02
C ASP A 14 -12.69 7.94 -16.84
N PRO A 15 -13.89 8.53 -17.02
CA PRO A 15 -15.17 7.82 -16.83
C PRO A 15 -15.29 6.46 -17.55
N GLY A 16 -14.44 6.21 -18.55
CA GLY A 16 -14.29 4.92 -19.21
C GLY A 16 -15.31 4.70 -20.31
N GLY A 17 -15.02 3.73 -21.18
CA GLY A 17 -15.98 3.29 -22.19
C GLY A 17 -17.21 2.63 -21.53
N PRO A 18 -18.37 2.59 -22.23
CA PRO A 18 -19.56 1.96 -21.68
C PRO A 18 -19.29 0.50 -21.26
N GLY A 19 -19.43 0.20 -19.96
CA GLY A 19 -19.31 -1.14 -19.38
C GLY A 19 -17.98 -1.49 -18.71
N GLU A 20 -16.99 -0.60 -18.70
CA GLU A 20 -15.71 -0.85 -18.00
C GLU A 20 -15.90 -0.72 -16.48
N ASP A 21 -15.47 -1.72 -15.70
CA ASP A 21 -15.54 -1.64 -14.23
C ASP A 21 -14.47 -0.69 -13.66
N ALA A 22 -14.68 -0.22 -12.42
CA ALA A 22 -13.79 0.76 -11.79
C ALA A 22 -12.36 0.25 -11.57
N ALA A 23 -12.18 -1.05 -11.27
CA ALA A 23 -10.86 -1.62 -11.03
C ALA A 23 -10.05 -1.65 -12.34
N THR A 24 -10.68 -2.02 -13.46
CA THR A 24 -10.04 -2.02 -14.79
C THR A 24 -9.54 -0.62 -15.17
N ARG A 25 -10.31 0.43 -14.87
CA ARG A 25 -9.89 1.83 -15.11
C ARG A 25 -8.70 2.25 -14.25
N ILE A 26 -8.73 1.91 -12.96
CA ILE A 26 -7.62 2.20 -12.04
C ILE A 26 -6.35 1.49 -12.52
N VAL A 27 -6.45 0.21 -12.90
CA VAL A 27 -5.32 -0.59 -13.42
C VAL A 27 -4.75 0.03 -14.68
N ARG A 28 -5.60 0.46 -15.62
CA ARG A 28 -5.15 1.14 -16.85
C ARG A 28 -4.39 2.42 -16.52
N ALA A 29 -4.94 3.28 -15.67
CA ALA A 29 -4.30 4.52 -15.25
C ALA A 29 -2.97 4.28 -14.51
N VAL A 30 -2.88 3.28 -13.64
CA VAL A 30 -1.59 2.92 -13.00
C VAL A 30 -0.56 2.44 -14.02
N ARG A 31 -0.96 1.65 -15.03
CA ARG A 31 -0.04 1.22 -16.10
C ARG A 31 0.44 2.40 -16.96
N GLU A 32 -0.45 3.33 -17.27
CA GLU A 32 -0.20 4.48 -18.15
C GLU A 32 0.52 5.64 -17.46
N ASP A 33 0.10 6.03 -16.27
CA ASP A 33 0.60 7.22 -15.57
C ASP A 33 1.44 6.86 -14.33
N GLY A 34 1.42 5.58 -13.93
CA GLY A 34 2.16 5.05 -12.77
C GLY A 34 1.37 5.12 -11.46
N PHE A 35 0.25 5.84 -11.43
CA PHE A 35 -0.63 5.97 -10.26
C PHE A 35 -2.09 6.25 -10.65
N ALA A 36 -3.01 6.03 -9.71
CA ALA A 36 -4.41 6.41 -9.84
C ALA A 36 -5.07 6.58 -8.45
N VAL A 37 -6.04 7.47 -8.34
CA VAL A 37 -6.86 7.65 -7.13
C VAL A 37 -8.23 7.01 -7.34
N ALA A 38 -8.69 6.28 -6.32
CA ALA A 38 -10.05 5.77 -6.18
C ALA A 38 -10.78 6.54 -5.06
N PRO A 39 -11.58 7.58 -5.38
CA PRO A 39 -12.28 8.37 -4.38
C PRO A 39 -13.37 7.56 -3.68
N GLY A 40 -13.47 7.71 -2.36
CA GLY A 40 -14.54 7.07 -1.57
C GLY A 40 -14.55 5.53 -1.62
N LEU A 41 -13.40 4.91 -1.91
CA LEU A 41 -13.28 3.45 -1.96
C LEU A 41 -13.48 2.80 -0.58
N VAL A 42 -13.10 3.51 0.47
CA VAL A 42 -13.15 3.02 1.86
C VAL A 42 -14.48 3.43 2.50
N PRO A 43 -15.27 2.48 3.04
CA PRO A 43 -16.50 2.81 3.74
C PRO A 43 -16.26 3.71 4.95
N GLU A 44 -17.10 4.73 5.15
CA GLU A 44 -17.00 5.66 6.29
C GLU A 44 -16.91 4.97 7.67
N PRO A 45 -17.68 3.89 7.96
CA PRO A 45 -17.53 3.19 9.24
C PRO A 45 -16.15 2.57 9.44
N LEU A 46 -15.53 2.09 8.36
CA LEU A 46 -14.17 1.52 8.39
C LEU A 46 -13.15 2.63 8.62
N VAL A 47 -13.27 3.79 7.95
CA VAL A 47 -12.42 4.97 8.21
C VAL A 47 -12.48 5.37 9.69
N ALA A 48 -13.69 5.49 10.24
CA ALA A 48 -13.89 5.85 11.65
C ALA A 48 -13.30 4.80 12.61
N GLY A 49 -13.41 3.51 12.29
CA GLY A 49 -12.81 2.42 13.05
C GLY A 49 -11.28 2.47 13.04
N LEU A 50 -10.69 2.67 11.87
CA LEU A 50 -9.24 2.79 11.70
C LEU A 50 -8.67 4.00 12.44
N LEU A 51 -9.35 5.15 12.38
CA LEU A 51 -8.96 6.34 13.13
C LEU A 51 -8.91 6.08 14.65
N ARG A 52 -9.98 5.51 15.21
CA ARG A 52 -10.03 5.16 16.64
C ARG A 52 -8.92 4.19 17.04
N ALA A 53 -8.69 3.15 16.25
CA ALA A 53 -7.65 2.17 16.52
C ALA A 53 -6.26 2.80 16.44
N ILE A 54 -6.00 3.65 15.45
CA ILE A 54 -4.71 4.36 15.33
C ILE A 54 -4.49 5.28 16.52
N ASP A 55 -5.46 6.12 16.89
CA ASP A 55 -5.33 7.03 18.03
C ASP A 55 -5.06 6.23 19.33
N ALA A 56 -5.80 5.14 19.56
CA ALA A 56 -5.57 4.26 20.72
C ALA A 56 -4.16 3.63 20.72
N GLN A 57 -3.63 3.24 19.56
CA GLN A 57 -2.29 2.67 19.44
C GLN A 57 -1.19 3.73 19.56
N LEU A 58 -1.41 4.95 19.07
CA LEU A 58 -0.48 6.07 19.25
C LEU A 58 -0.28 6.35 20.74
N ASP A 59 -1.36 6.36 21.52
CA ASP A 59 -1.33 6.59 22.96
C ASP A 59 -0.73 5.38 23.72
N ALA A 60 -1.20 4.17 23.43
CA ALA A 60 -0.78 2.96 24.15
C ALA A 60 0.70 2.61 23.95
N LEU A 61 1.27 2.95 22.79
CA LEU A 61 2.67 2.68 22.46
C LEU A 61 3.60 3.87 22.73
N ASP A 62 3.06 5.02 23.16
CA ASP A 62 3.79 6.28 23.30
C ASP A 62 4.66 6.59 22.07
N VAL A 63 4.04 6.55 20.88
CA VAL A 63 4.78 6.57 19.61
C VAL A 63 5.51 7.91 19.45
N PRO A 64 6.86 7.92 19.37
CA PRO A 64 7.60 9.15 19.21
C PRO A 64 7.54 9.67 17.77
N PHE A 65 7.95 10.93 17.59
CA PHE A 65 8.31 11.42 16.26
C PHE A 65 9.55 10.70 15.73
N GLY A 66 9.69 10.62 14.41
CA GLY A 66 10.87 10.04 13.77
C GLY A 66 12.16 10.78 14.13
N GLU A 67 13.25 10.03 14.22
CA GLU A 67 14.56 10.56 14.67
C GLU A 67 15.45 11.05 13.52
N ASN A 68 14.96 10.97 12.28
CA ASN A 68 15.72 11.31 11.08
C ASN A 68 14.80 11.68 9.91
N PRO A 69 15.34 12.23 8.80
CA PRO A 69 14.54 12.63 7.64
C PRO A 69 13.76 11.49 6.95
N PHE A 70 14.19 10.24 7.09
CA PHE A 70 13.48 9.08 6.51
C PHE A 70 12.19 8.79 7.30
N LEU A 71 12.28 8.74 8.63
CA LEU A 71 11.14 8.52 9.51
C LEU A 71 10.24 9.76 9.61
N GLY A 72 10.83 10.95 9.55
CA GLY A 72 10.19 12.26 9.62
C GLY A 72 10.18 12.81 11.05
N GLU A 73 10.90 13.93 11.26
CA GLU A 73 11.06 14.61 12.56
C GLU A 73 9.76 15.16 13.16
N ARG A 74 8.70 15.22 12.36
CA ARG A 74 7.34 15.63 12.73
C ARG A 74 6.32 14.58 12.29
N THR A 75 6.73 13.32 12.15
CA THR A 75 5.87 12.22 11.73
C THR A 75 5.92 11.08 12.76
N ARG A 76 4.76 10.59 13.16
CA ARG A 76 4.61 9.38 13.98
C ARG A 76 4.25 8.20 13.09
N ARG A 77 4.80 7.02 13.37
CA ARG A 77 4.59 5.80 12.56
C ARG A 77 4.29 4.61 13.45
N ILE A 78 3.22 3.88 13.12
CA ILE A 78 2.94 2.57 13.73
C ILE A 78 3.16 1.51 12.66
N PHE A 79 4.17 0.67 12.90
CA PHE A 79 4.51 -0.48 12.06
C PHE A 79 3.78 -1.75 12.53
N ASN A 80 3.76 -2.77 11.67
CA ASN A 80 3.14 -4.07 11.94
C ASN A 80 1.68 -3.94 12.40
N LEU A 81 0.87 -3.16 11.65
CA LEU A 81 -0.50 -2.84 12.07
C LEU A 81 -1.39 -4.08 12.26
N LEU A 82 -1.17 -5.15 11.50
CA LEU A 82 -1.95 -6.39 11.62
C LEU A 82 -1.83 -7.05 13.00
N ALA A 83 -0.74 -6.79 13.74
CA ALA A 83 -0.54 -7.27 15.10
C ALA A 83 -1.27 -6.43 16.16
N ARG A 84 -1.73 -5.21 15.81
CA ARG A 84 -2.16 -4.19 16.79
C ARG A 84 -3.64 -4.27 17.14
N ASP A 85 -4.51 -4.30 16.12
CA ASP A 85 -5.96 -4.28 16.30
C ASP A 85 -6.66 -5.09 15.18
N PRO A 86 -7.73 -5.84 15.48
CA PRO A 86 -8.49 -6.57 14.48
C PRO A 86 -9.00 -5.74 13.30
N VAL A 87 -9.33 -4.46 13.46
CA VAL A 87 -9.85 -3.62 12.37
C VAL A 87 -8.87 -3.49 11.21
N PHE A 88 -7.56 -3.56 11.49
CA PHE A 88 -6.51 -3.48 10.46
C PHE A 88 -6.52 -4.68 9.51
N ARG A 89 -7.09 -5.82 9.94
CA ARG A 89 -7.13 -7.06 9.14
C ARG A 89 -8.04 -6.94 7.92
N GLU A 90 -8.99 -6.01 7.93
CA GLU A 90 -9.89 -5.74 6.81
C GLU A 90 -9.20 -4.98 5.68
N VAL A 91 -8.21 -4.15 6.00
CA VAL A 91 -7.52 -3.26 5.05
C VAL A 91 -6.85 -4.03 3.89
N PRO A 92 -5.96 -5.01 4.12
CA PRO A 92 -5.26 -5.68 3.03
C PRO A 92 -6.16 -6.62 2.20
N ILE A 93 -7.37 -6.91 2.66
CA ILE A 93 -8.32 -7.80 1.99
C ILE A 93 -9.60 -7.10 1.53
N LEU A 94 -9.66 -5.76 1.56
CA LEU A 94 -10.82 -5.03 1.05
C LEU A 94 -10.99 -5.37 -0.44
N PRO A 95 -12.10 -6.01 -0.86
CA PRO A 95 -12.18 -6.65 -2.17
C PRO A 95 -11.91 -5.70 -3.35
N ALA A 96 -12.44 -4.49 -3.29
CA ALA A 96 -12.27 -3.50 -4.35
C ALA A 96 -10.83 -2.99 -4.48
N ALA A 97 -10.10 -2.87 -3.36
CA ALA A 97 -8.70 -2.47 -3.38
C ALA A 97 -7.79 -3.63 -3.79
N LEU A 98 -8.04 -4.83 -3.26
CA LEU A 98 -7.23 -6.00 -3.55
C LEU A 98 -7.35 -6.43 -5.02
N ALA A 99 -8.54 -6.30 -5.63
CA ALA A 99 -8.73 -6.58 -7.05
C ALA A 99 -7.81 -5.75 -7.97
N VAL A 100 -7.57 -4.47 -7.63
CA VAL A 100 -6.63 -3.61 -8.35
C VAL A 100 -5.20 -4.12 -8.21
N VAL A 101 -4.79 -4.47 -6.99
CA VAL A 101 -3.45 -4.97 -6.69
C VAL A 101 -3.18 -6.29 -7.42
N GLU A 102 -4.11 -7.24 -7.37
CA GLU A 102 -3.99 -8.54 -8.03
C GLU A 102 -3.93 -8.43 -9.55
N ALA A 103 -4.63 -7.44 -10.14
CA ALA A 103 -4.58 -7.17 -11.58
C ALA A 103 -3.28 -6.50 -12.04
N LEU A 104 -2.55 -5.84 -11.13
CA LEU A 104 -1.25 -5.21 -11.40
C LEU A 104 -0.07 -6.16 -11.15
N LEU A 105 -0.19 -7.04 -10.15
CA LEU A 105 0.82 -8.05 -9.79
C LEU A 105 0.38 -9.44 -10.28
N ASP A 106 -0.27 -10.20 -9.40
CA ASP A 106 -1.01 -11.43 -9.65
C ASP A 106 -1.81 -11.81 -8.37
N PRO A 107 -2.74 -12.79 -8.43
CA PRO A 107 -3.53 -13.24 -7.27
C PRO A 107 -2.72 -13.84 -6.12
N GLU A 108 -1.47 -14.25 -6.35
CA GLU A 108 -0.57 -14.82 -5.36
C GLU A 108 0.42 -13.78 -4.79
N CYS A 109 0.15 -12.48 -4.98
CA CYS A 109 0.89 -11.40 -4.30
C CYS A 109 0.87 -11.55 -2.76
N LEU A 110 1.81 -10.86 -2.12
CA LEU A 110 1.97 -10.83 -0.66
C LEU A 110 1.83 -9.40 -0.14
N LEU A 111 1.39 -9.27 1.11
CA LEU A 111 1.45 -8.03 1.86
C LEU A 111 2.89 -7.80 2.34
N SER A 112 3.60 -6.85 1.75
CA SER A 112 4.99 -6.54 2.09
C SER A 112 5.10 -5.81 3.45
N SER A 113 4.32 -4.75 3.64
CA SER A 113 4.28 -3.98 4.90
C SER A 113 2.98 -3.21 5.03
N MET A 114 2.60 -2.87 6.26
CA MET A 114 1.40 -2.07 6.53
C MET A 114 1.63 -1.11 7.69
N THR A 115 1.71 0.20 7.38
CA THR A 115 2.13 1.25 8.32
C THR A 115 1.11 2.38 8.40
N ALA A 116 0.73 2.80 9.61
CA ALA A 116 0.03 4.07 9.80
C ALA A 116 1.04 5.20 9.88
N ILE A 117 0.80 6.29 9.16
CA ILE A 117 1.67 7.47 9.11
C ILE A 117 0.86 8.69 9.48
N GLU A 118 1.18 9.29 10.61
CA GLU A 118 0.59 10.54 11.08
C GLU A 118 1.60 11.67 10.95
N MET A 119 1.36 12.56 9.99
CA MET A 119 2.25 13.68 9.67
C MET A 119 1.74 14.96 10.32
N HIS A 120 2.56 15.61 11.16
CA HIS A 120 2.20 16.84 11.87
C HIS A 120 2.63 18.12 11.12
N PRO A 121 2.07 19.28 11.50
CA PRO A 121 2.54 20.58 11.06
C PRO A 121 4.05 20.76 11.18
N GLY A 122 4.66 21.29 10.14
CA GLY A 122 6.10 21.54 10.03
C GLY A 122 6.91 20.37 9.50
N GLN A 123 6.29 19.22 9.16
CA GLN A 123 7.03 18.13 8.52
C GLN A 123 7.58 18.57 7.15
N ALA A 124 8.89 18.42 6.97
CA ALA A 124 9.55 18.62 5.69
C ALA A 124 9.16 17.53 4.67
N ALA A 125 9.16 17.88 3.39
CA ALA A 125 8.88 16.94 2.32
C ALA A 125 9.97 15.85 2.23
N GLN A 126 9.57 14.62 1.91
CA GLN A 126 10.52 13.52 1.70
C GLN A 126 11.28 13.71 0.38
N SER A 127 12.53 13.25 0.34
CA SER A 127 13.26 13.03 -0.91
C SER A 127 12.49 12.08 -1.81
N LEU A 128 12.57 12.29 -3.12
CA LEU A 128 11.99 11.36 -4.09
C LEU A 128 12.68 9.99 -4.00
N HIS A 129 11.87 8.93 -3.97
CA HIS A 129 12.30 7.54 -3.92
C HIS A 129 11.34 6.65 -4.71
N CYS A 130 11.74 5.40 -4.89
CA CYS A 130 10.90 4.29 -5.34
C CYS A 130 10.90 3.24 -4.24
N ASP A 131 9.75 2.67 -3.92
CA ASP A 131 9.64 1.67 -2.85
C ASP A 131 10.30 0.34 -3.26
N ASP A 132 10.39 0.06 -4.55
CA ASP A 132 11.13 -1.09 -5.06
C ASP A 132 12.64 -0.83 -5.28
N GLY A 133 13.14 0.36 -4.93
CA GLY A 133 14.49 0.84 -5.22
C GLY A 133 15.62 -0.05 -4.68
N SER A 134 15.38 -0.73 -3.56
CA SER A 134 16.35 -1.60 -2.88
C SER A 134 16.50 -2.99 -3.50
N HIS A 135 15.57 -3.42 -4.36
CA HIS A 135 15.55 -4.80 -4.87
C HIS A 135 16.54 -5.04 -6.02
N GLY A 136 17.07 -3.99 -6.66
CA GLY A 136 17.99 -4.12 -7.81
C GLY A 136 17.35 -4.76 -9.05
N LEU A 137 16.03 -4.67 -9.19
CA LEU A 137 15.27 -5.28 -10.29
C LEU A 137 15.47 -4.49 -11.60
N PRO A 138 15.42 -5.16 -12.77
CA PRO A 138 15.51 -4.48 -14.07
C PRO A 138 14.43 -3.42 -14.27
N ARG A 139 14.79 -2.30 -14.90
CA ARG A 139 13.90 -1.17 -15.20
C ARG A 139 14.08 -0.67 -16.64
N PRO A 140 13.02 -0.19 -17.30
CA PRO A 140 11.63 -0.37 -16.91
C PRO A 140 11.20 -1.84 -17.03
N GLY A 141 10.14 -2.21 -16.33
CA GLY A 141 9.65 -3.60 -16.33
C GLY A 141 8.19 -3.66 -15.92
N ARG A 142 7.69 -4.89 -15.72
CA ARG A 142 6.40 -5.07 -15.06
C ARG A 142 6.48 -4.59 -13.59
N PRO A 143 5.36 -4.21 -12.97
CA PRO A 143 5.34 -3.90 -11.54
C PRO A 143 5.81 -5.11 -10.71
N TRP A 144 6.70 -4.87 -9.75
CA TRP A 144 7.16 -5.87 -8.78
C TRP A 144 6.54 -5.66 -7.40
N GLY A 145 6.07 -4.45 -7.15
CA GLY A 145 5.25 -4.09 -6.00
C GLY A 145 4.22 -3.03 -6.39
N VAL A 146 3.16 -2.95 -5.60
CA VAL A 146 2.08 -1.97 -5.72
C VAL A 146 1.81 -1.42 -4.34
N VAL A 147 1.68 -0.11 -4.25
CA VAL A 147 1.37 0.57 -3.00
C VAL A 147 -0.03 1.14 -3.05
N ALA A 148 -0.77 0.92 -1.97
CA ALA A 148 -2.08 1.52 -1.74
C ALA A 148 -2.00 2.43 -0.51
N ILE A 149 -2.12 3.74 -0.71
CA ILE A 149 -2.19 4.73 0.39
C ILE A 149 -3.65 5.07 0.65
N TRP A 150 -4.12 4.75 1.85
CA TRP A 150 -5.47 5.00 2.32
C TRP A 150 -5.51 6.34 3.06
N ALA A 151 -6.25 7.31 2.53
CA ALA A 151 -6.46 8.60 3.19
C ALA A 151 -7.47 8.45 4.35
N LEU A 152 -7.02 8.68 5.59
CA LEU A 152 -7.90 8.76 6.76
C LEU A 152 -8.20 10.20 7.19
N SER A 153 -7.48 11.16 6.59
CA SER A 153 -7.80 12.58 6.52
C SER A 153 -7.75 13.01 5.05
N ASP A 154 -8.22 14.21 4.75
CA ASP A 154 -7.98 14.80 3.43
C ASP A 154 -6.47 14.94 3.18
N PHE A 155 -6.05 14.66 1.96
CA PHE A 155 -4.70 14.89 1.46
C PHE A 155 -4.77 16.06 0.49
N THR A 156 -3.99 17.10 0.76
CA THR A 156 -3.91 18.32 -0.05
C THR A 156 -2.46 18.68 -0.28
N ARG A 157 -2.19 19.54 -1.25
CA ARG A 157 -0.84 20.11 -1.46
C ARG A 157 -0.31 20.78 -0.20
N ALA A 158 -1.17 21.44 0.56
CA ALA A 158 -0.79 22.22 1.74
C ALA A 158 -0.45 21.36 2.96
N ASN A 159 -1.11 20.20 3.13
CA ASN A 159 -0.93 19.36 4.33
C ASN A 159 0.01 18.16 4.12
N GLY A 160 0.77 18.15 3.03
CA GLY A 160 1.74 17.09 2.75
C GLY A 160 1.16 15.88 2.01
N GLY A 161 0.17 16.10 1.14
CA GLY A 161 -0.27 15.10 0.15
C GLY A 161 0.91 14.50 -0.60
N THR A 162 0.80 13.21 -0.96
CA THR A 162 1.87 12.47 -1.63
C THR A 162 2.21 13.14 -2.96
N ARG A 163 3.50 13.37 -3.21
CA ARG A 163 4.00 13.91 -4.48
C ARG A 163 4.46 12.78 -5.37
N VAL A 164 4.18 12.87 -6.66
CA VAL A 164 4.57 11.87 -7.67
C VAL A 164 5.23 12.55 -8.86
N VAL A 165 6.07 11.83 -9.58
CA VAL A 165 6.53 12.20 -10.93
C VAL A 165 5.79 11.30 -11.92
N PRO A 166 4.71 11.76 -12.58
CA PRO A 166 3.92 10.93 -13.47
C PRO A 166 4.76 10.25 -14.56
N GLY A 167 4.53 8.96 -14.80
CA GLY A 167 5.25 8.17 -15.81
C GLY A 167 6.67 7.74 -15.44
N SER A 168 7.20 8.15 -14.28
CA SER A 168 8.57 7.82 -13.85
C SER A 168 8.80 6.35 -13.53
N HIS A 169 7.73 5.55 -13.35
CA HIS A 169 7.82 4.09 -13.25
C HIS A 169 8.41 3.44 -14.52
N ARG A 170 8.38 4.16 -15.65
CA ARG A 170 9.01 3.75 -16.91
C ARG A 170 10.46 4.22 -17.09
N PHE A 171 11.02 4.93 -16.12
CA PHE A 171 12.42 5.31 -16.19
C PHE A 171 13.31 4.09 -15.93
N ASP A 172 14.47 4.06 -16.57
CA ASP A 172 15.46 2.98 -16.47
C ASP A 172 16.31 3.05 -15.19
N ARG A 173 16.00 4.00 -14.30
CA ARG A 173 16.77 4.32 -13.10
C ARG A 173 15.87 4.76 -11.95
N ILE A 174 16.43 4.64 -10.75
CA ILE A 174 15.88 5.26 -9.53
C ILE A 174 16.25 6.76 -9.45
N PRO A 175 15.58 7.55 -8.59
CA PRO A 175 16.01 8.90 -8.26
C PRO A 175 17.44 8.92 -7.74
N ARG A 176 18.17 9.98 -8.07
CA ARG A 176 19.52 10.27 -7.60
C ARG A 176 19.49 11.58 -6.84
N ARG A 177 20.44 11.74 -5.92
CA ARG A 177 20.62 13.02 -5.21
C ARG A 177 20.86 14.14 -6.22
N GLY A 178 20.05 15.20 -6.14
CA GLY A 178 20.12 16.35 -7.04
C GLY A 178 19.14 16.30 -8.22
N ASP A 179 18.41 15.20 -8.41
CA ASP A 179 17.25 15.22 -9.31
C ASP A 179 16.18 16.19 -8.75
N ASP A 180 15.69 17.10 -9.59
CA ASP A 180 14.62 18.05 -9.28
C ASP A 180 13.55 18.06 -10.39
N PRO A 181 12.88 16.92 -10.64
CA PRO A 181 11.81 16.87 -11.63
C PRO A 181 10.57 17.62 -11.13
N GLU A 182 9.73 18.03 -12.08
CA GLU A 182 8.39 18.51 -11.72
C GLU A 182 7.60 17.41 -11.01
N THR A 183 6.95 17.76 -9.91
CA THR A 183 6.14 16.84 -9.11
C THR A 183 4.70 17.30 -9.02
N THR A 184 3.78 16.34 -9.05
CA THR A 184 2.35 16.56 -8.84
C THR A 184 1.97 16.13 -7.44
N ALA A 185 1.33 17.02 -6.67
CA ALA A 185 0.71 16.64 -5.40
C ALA A 185 -0.61 15.92 -5.66
N VAL A 186 -0.76 14.71 -5.15
CA VAL A 186 -1.98 13.92 -5.24
C VAL A 186 -2.93 14.37 -4.13
N GLU A 187 -3.99 15.08 -4.52
CA GLU A 187 -5.02 15.54 -3.61
C GLU A 187 -6.22 14.60 -3.63
N MET A 188 -6.69 14.16 -2.46
CA MET A 188 -7.81 13.24 -2.33
C MET A 188 -8.51 13.41 -0.98
N PRO A 189 -9.85 13.34 -0.92
CA PRO A 189 -10.57 13.40 0.36
C PRO A 189 -10.35 12.13 1.19
N ALA A 190 -10.61 12.22 2.50
CA ALA A 190 -10.66 11.06 3.38
C ALA A 190 -11.57 9.95 2.81
N GLY A 191 -11.17 8.69 3.00
CA GLY A 191 -11.82 7.51 2.43
C GLY A 191 -11.41 7.18 0.99
N SER A 192 -10.53 7.98 0.38
CA SER A 192 -9.92 7.66 -0.91
C SER A 192 -8.71 6.73 -0.77
N VAL A 193 -8.40 5.98 -1.84
CA VAL A 193 -7.16 5.20 -1.93
C VAL A 193 -6.36 5.62 -3.17
N LEU A 194 -5.09 5.96 -2.97
CA LEU A 194 -4.11 6.16 -4.03
C LEU A 194 -3.38 4.83 -4.28
N PHE A 195 -3.43 4.34 -5.51
CA PHE A 195 -2.64 3.20 -5.98
C PHE A 195 -1.47 3.69 -6.81
N TYR A 196 -0.27 3.13 -6.63
CA TYR A 196 0.85 3.37 -7.53
C TYR A 196 1.78 2.15 -7.67
N ASP A 197 2.45 2.08 -8.81
CA ASP A 197 3.55 1.15 -9.06
C ASP A 197 4.72 1.48 -8.11
N ALA A 198 5.26 0.50 -7.38
CA ALA A 198 6.37 0.73 -6.44
C ALA A 198 7.62 1.33 -7.11
N GLY A 199 7.75 1.23 -8.44
CA GLY A 199 8.79 1.90 -9.24
C GLY A 199 8.54 3.38 -9.53
N LEU A 200 7.35 3.91 -9.24
CA LEU A 200 7.04 5.32 -9.40
C LEU A 200 7.85 6.18 -8.43
N TRP A 201 8.47 7.24 -8.96
CA TRP A 201 9.16 8.21 -8.13
C TRP A 201 8.13 9.03 -7.36
N HIS A 202 8.24 9.01 -6.04
CA HIS A 202 7.29 9.66 -5.17
C HIS A 202 7.92 10.08 -3.84
N GLY A 203 7.16 10.81 -3.04
CA GLY A 203 7.50 11.10 -1.64
C GLY A 203 6.44 11.96 -0.98
N GLY A 204 6.32 11.88 0.36
CA GLY A 204 5.44 12.76 1.12
C GLY A 204 5.73 14.25 0.86
N GLY A 205 4.68 15.06 0.70
CA GLY A 205 4.80 16.51 0.63
C GLY A 205 5.16 17.12 1.99
N ALA A 206 5.51 18.41 2.00
CA ALA A 206 5.67 19.14 3.25
C ALA A 206 4.29 19.45 3.85
N ASN A 207 4.14 19.30 5.16
CA ASN A 207 2.93 19.73 5.86
C ASN A 207 3.12 21.18 6.35
N ALA A 208 2.63 22.12 5.54
CA ALA A 208 2.60 23.56 5.84
C ALA A 208 1.25 24.01 6.43
N SER A 209 0.35 23.08 6.74
CA SER A 209 -0.93 23.36 7.40
C SER A 209 -0.80 23.35 8.92
N ASP A 210 -1.91 23.61 9.62
CA ASP A 210 -2.05 23.55 11.07
C ASP A 210 -2.65 22.22 11.58
N ALA A 211 -2.97 21.29 10.68
CA ALA A 211 -3.59 20.01 11.01
C ALA A 211 -2.67 18.81 10.74
N ARG A 212 -2.90 17.71 11.48
CA ARG A 212 -2.26 16.42 11.18
C ARG A 212 -2.87 15.81 9.90
N ARG A 213 -2.03 15.17 9.09
CA ARG A 213 -2.42 14.35 7.93
C ARG A 213 -2.18 12.88 8.22
N LEU A 214 -3.23 12.06 8.18
CA LEU A 214 -3.17 10.66 8.59
C LEU A 214 -3.58 9.73 7.46
N GLY A 215 -2.77 8.69 7.22
CA GLY A 215 -3.11 7.62 6.30
C GLY A 215 -2.44 6.31 6.64
N ILE A 216 -2.88 5.25 5.98
CA ILE A 216 -2.24 3.92 6.04
C ILE A 216 -1.57 3.65 4.70
N VAL A 217 -0.30 3.29 4.73
CA VAL A 217 0.43 2.81 3.55
C VAL A 217 0.45 1.29 3.59
N VAL A 218 -0.09 0.68 2.54
CA VAL A 218 -0.17 -0.77 2.37
C VAL A 218 0.66 -1.15 1.15
N ASN A 219 1.81 -1.77 1.39
CA ASN A 219 2.71 -2.21 0.34
C ASN A 219 2.45 -3.67 0.02
N TYR A 220 2.22 -3.98 -1.26
CA TYR A 220 2.14 -5.34 -1.76
C TYR A 220 3.34 -5.63 -2.67
N CYS A 221 3.81 -6.87 -2.66
CA CYS A 221 4.87 -7.33 -3.55
C CYS A 221 4.48 -8.62 -4.26
N ALA A 222 5.17 -8.91 -5.38
CA ALA A 222 4.99 -10.16 -6.09
C ALA A 222 5.31 -11.36 -5.17
N GLY A 223 4.56 -12.47 -5.30
CA GLY A 223 4.56 -13.54 -4.30
C GLY A 223 5.85 -14.35 -4.11
N PHE A 224 6.85 -14.08 -4.95
CA PHE A 224 8.19 -14.67 -4.86
C PHE A 224 9.25 -13.68 -4.32
N LEU A 225 8.87 -12.45 -3.97
CA LEU A 225 9.75 -11.46 -3.36
C LEU A 225 9.71 -11.52 -1.84
N ARG A 226 10.80 -11.07 -1.21
CA ARG A 226 10.86 -10.89 0.24
C ARG A 226 9.98 -9.70 0.65
N GLN A 227 9.14 -9.90 1.66
CA GLN A 227 8.37 -8.83 2.29
C GLN A 227 9.28 -7.90 3.12
N GLU A 228 8.97 -6.61 3.15
CA GLU A 228 9.68 -5.61 3.97
C GLU A 228 9.53 -5.91 5.47
N GLU A 229 8.31 -6.14 5.93
CA GLU A 229 8.02 -6.64 7.26
C GLU A 229 8.08 -8.18 7.22
N CYS A 230 8.83 -8.78 8.15
CA CYS A 230 8.90 -10.24 8.25
C CYS A 230 7.63 -10.78 8.92
N GLN A 231 6.52 -10.81 8.18
CA GLN A 231 5.18 -11.14 8.68
C GLN A 231 5.13 -12.49 9.40
N LEU A 232 5.87 -13.50 8.89
CA LEU A 232 5.97 -14.83 9.50
C LEU A 232 6.58 -14.85 10.92
N LEU A 233 7.37 -13.85 11.28
CA LEU A 233 7.94 -13.67 12.63
C LEU A 233 7.18 -12.61 13.43
N ALA A 234 6.67 -11.59 12.76
CA ALA A 234 6.03 -10.44 13.37
C ALA A 234 4.59 -10.72 13.85
N LEU A 235 3.94 -11.74 13.29
CA LEU A 235 2.57 -12.13 13.63
C LEU A 235 2.56 -13.46 14.39
N PRO A 236 2.04 -13.50 15.64
CA PRO A 236 1.86 -14.74 16.38
C PRO A 236 0.98 -15.72 15.62
N ARG A 237 1.31 -17.03 15.69
CA ARG A 237 0.57 -18.08 14.96
C ARG A 237 -0.90 -18.13 15.39
N GLU A 238 -1.19 -17.93 16.67
CA GLU A 238 -2.57 -17.89 17.17
C GLU A 238 -3.39 -16.75 16.54
N GLN A 239 -2.75 -15.60 16.28
CA GLN A 239 -3.40 -14.48 15.62
C GLN A 239 -3.66 -14.78 14.14
N VAL A 240 -2.69 -15.37 13.44
CA VAL A 240 -2.85 -15.77 12.03
C VAL A 240 -3.92 -16.86 11.88
N ALA A 241 -4.05 -17.79 12.84
CA ALA A 241 -5.11 -18.78 12.85
C ALA A 241 -6.51 -18.15 12.87
N ALA A 242 -6.68 -16.98 13.48
CA ALA A 242 -7.95 -16.24 13.46
C ALA A 242 -8.19 -15.43 12.17
N PHE A 243 -7.21 -15.33 11.28
CA PHE A 243 -7.37 -14.56 10.03
C PHE A 243 -8.23 -15.32 9.02
N PRO A 244 -8.99 -14.60 8.16
CA PRO A 244 -9.55 -15.18 6.96
C PRO A 244 -8.45 -15.80 6.08
N SER A 245 -8.74 -16.89 5.37
CA SER A 245 -7.74 -17.60 4.54
C SER A 245 -7.01 -16.65 3.58
N ARG A 246 -7.71 -15.70 2.94
CA ARG A 246 -7.06 -14.73 2.04
C ARG A 246 -5.96 -13.92 2.74
N LEU A 247 -6.21 -13.46 3.97
CA LEU A 247 -5.21 -12.70 4.73
C LEU A 247 -4.06 -13.59 5.19
N ARG A 248 -4.33 -14.84 5.62
CA ARG A 248 -3.25 -15.82 5.95
C ARG A 248 -2.29 -15.96 4.77
N ARG A 249 -2.82 -16.10 3.56
CA ARG A 249 -2.01 -16.22 2.34
C ARG A 249 -1.20 -14.97 2.06
N LEU A 250 -1.80 -13.77 2.15
CA LEU A 250 -1.11 -12.50 1.97
C LEU A 250 0.05 -12.29 2.95
N VAL A 251 -0.05 -12.79 4.18
CA VAL A 251 1.03 -12.68 5.19
C VAL A 251 2.06 -13.81 5.11
N GLY A 252 2.06 -14.58 4.01
CA GLY A 252 3.09 -15.57 3.72
C GLY A 252 2.77 -17.00 4.15
N TYR A 253 1.54 -17.30 4.60
CA TYR A 253 1.14 -18.68 4.88
C TYR A 253 0.69 -19.44 3.62
N GLY A 254 0.58 -18.76 2.48
CA GLY A 254 0.35 -19.40 1.19
C GLY A 254 1.63 -19.97 0.58
N THR A 255 1.48 -20.57 -0.60
CA THR A 255 2.62 -20.85 -1.49
C THR A 255 2.44 -20.05 -2.76
N TYR A 256 3.53 -19.79 -3.47
CA TYR A 256 3.47 -19.19 -4.80
C TYR A 256 3.66 -20.27 -5.87
N ARG A 257 2.70 -20.37 -6.80
CA ARG A 257 2.60 -21.39 -7.86
C ARG A 257 2.69 -22.83 -7.35
N GLY A 258 2.23 -23.06 -6.11
CA GLY A 258 2.29 -24.37 -5.46
C GLY A 258 3.70 -24.91 -5.25
N LEU A 259 4.74 -24.06 -5.26
CA LEU A 259 6.13 -24.47 -5.13
C LEU A 259 6.90 -23.62 -4.12
N LEU A 260 6.92 -22.30 -4.27
CA LEU A 260 7.73 -21.44 -3.41
C LEU A 260 7.04 -21.20 -2.06
N GLY A 261 7.82 -21.14 -0.98
CA GLY A 261 7.34 -20.83 0.37
C GLY A 261 6.81 -22.01 1.18
N HIS A 262 6.98 -23.25 0.71
CA HIS A 262 6.47 -24.43 1.43
C HIS A 262 7.21 -24.73 2.74
N VAL A 263 6.54 -25.41 3.68
CA VAL A 263 7.15 -26.03 4.86
C VAL A 263 6.99 -27.54 4.74
N ASP A 264 8.09 -28.29 4.73
CA ASP A 264 8.09 -29.76 4.66
C ASP A 264 7.19 -30.35 3.54
N ARG A 265 7.27 -29.72 2.36
CA ARG A 265 6.46 -30.04 1.18
C ARG A 265 4.94 -29.84 1.36
N GLN A 266 4.53 -28.93 2.24
CA GLN A 266 3.15 -28.56 2.51
C GLN A 266 2.97 -27.04 2.46
N SER A 267 1.73 -26.60 2.22
CA SER A 267 1.37 -25.18 2.42
C SER A 267 1.56 -24.80 3.90
N PRO A 268 2.25 -23.68 4.21
CA PRO A 268 2.39 -23.23 5.59
C PRO A 268 1.05 -22.94 6.28
N GLU A 269 -0.02 -22.67 5.51
CA GLU A 269 -1.39 -22.49 6.01
C GLU A 269 -1.84 -23.67 6.88
N ARG A 270 -1.33 -24.89 6.63
CA ARG A 270 -1.61 -26.08 7.45
C ARG A 270 -1.08 -26.00 8.88
N LEU A 271 -0.13 -25.11 9.16
CA LEU A 271 0.38 -24.88 10.52
C LEU A 271 -0.61 -24.13 11.41
N VAL A 272 -1.59 -23.45 10.81
CA VAL A 272 -2.62 -22.66 11.51
C VAL A 272 -4.04 -23.15 11.21
N ASP A 273 -4.20 -23.91 10.14
CA ASP A 273 -5.46 -24.55 9.73
C ASP A 273 -5.18 -25.93 9.14
N PRO A 274 -5.20 -27.01 9.95
CA PRO A 274 -4.91 -28.36 9.48
C PRO A 274 -5.80 -28.86 8.34
N ALA A 275 -6.99 -28.27 8.16
CA ALA A 275 -7.92 -28.62 7.09
C ALA A 275 -7.61 -27.93 5.76
N ALA A 276 -6.64 -27.00 5.72
CA ALA A 276 -6.29 -26.26 4.51
C ALA A 276 -5.86 -27.19 3.35
N PRO A 277 -6.30 -26.88 2.11
CA PRO A 277 -6.01 -27.72 0.95
C PRO A 277 -4.50 -27.76 0.65
N SER A 278 -4.04 -28.90 0.12
CA SER A 278 -2.68 -29.01 -0.42
C SER A 278 -2.66 -28.48 -1.85
N GLU A 279 -2.00 -27.36 -2.07
CA GLU A 279 -1.88 -26.74 -3.39
C GLU A 279 -0.56 -27.06 -4.09
N MET A 280 0.21 -27.98 -3.52
CA MET A 280 1.57 -28.25 -3.96
C MET A 280 1.62 -28.89 -5.34
N VAL A 281 2.61 -28.48 -6.16
CA VAL A 281 2.76 -28.96 -7.54
C VAL A 281 2.94 -30.48 -7.63
N TRP A 282 3.70 -31.10 -6.71
CA TRP A 282 3.87 -32.56 -6.66
C TRP A 282 2.63 -33.31 -6.17
N SER A 283 1.67 -32.65 -5.52
CA SER A 283 0.37 -33.26 -5.19
C SER A 283 -0.50 -33.41 -6.43
N ARG A 284 -0.32 -32.54 -7.44
CA ARG A 284 -1.09 -32.53 -8.70
C ARG A 284 -0.53 -33.47 -9.76
N ILE A 285 0.75 -33.85 -9.67
CA ILE A 285 1.46 -34.69 -10.66
C ILE A 285 1.36 -36.20 -10.32
N ARG A 286 0.44 -36.62 -9.44
CA ARG A 286 0.24 -38.05 -9.17
C ARG A 286 -0.28 -38.73 -10.44
N ARG A 287 0.58 -39.57 -11.04
CA ARG A 287 0.24 -40.52 -12.10
C ARG A 287 -0.74 -41.57 -11.60
#